data_AF-A0A7S0NU13-F1
#
_entry.id   AF-A0A7S0NU13-F1
#
_cell.length_a   1.000
_cell.length_b   1.000
_cell.length_c   1.000
_cell.angle_alpha   90.00
_cell.angle_beta   90.00
_cell.angle_gamma   90.00
#
_symmetry.space_group_name_H-M   'P 1'
#
loop_
_entity.id
_entity.type
_entity.pdbx_description
1 polymer ?
#
loop_
_entity_poly.entity_id
_entity_poly.type
_entity_poly.pdbx_seq_one_letter_code
_entity_poly.pdbx_strand_id
1 'polypeptide(L)'
;YHRAESGADARLLQSALEGVLNGRTRAVGSAKRAPVFLDATDATDLDMIVASLHASRGLVLLLTRHVLERPWCLIEVYEAIRLGLPIVPVVIVGLGYDFAAAAAYLSDLKAELAARSATALEELRRRLQRLNPPATVSKLQAAISSVLPNIIAIHFDPMGSGDGGYHLDAIAREVVERAARQQDFAAAAQEALVDVEATVSINPHQPASERADRISRARDGFSRAGDRISRFGDRISRPASGSERESDTESRTTTTTTTT
;
A
#
# COMPACT_ATOMS: atom_id res chain seq x y z
N TYR A 1 -15.93 1.77 -15.70
CA TYR A 1 -15.08 0.60 -15.36
C TYR A 1 -13.63 1.08 -15.43
N HIS A 2 -13.03 1.45 -14.30
CA HIS A 2 -11.79 2.26 -14.20
C HIS A 2 -10.49 1.45 -14.39
N ARG A 3 -10.55 0.29 -15.07
CA ARG A 3 -9.40 -0.61 -15.29
C ARG A 3 -8.36 0.01 -16.25
N ALA A 4 -8.76 1.02 -17.03
CA ALA A 4 -7.94 1.64 -18.07
C ALA A 4 -7.04 2.79 -17.58
N GLU A 5 -7.32 3.39 -16.41
CA GLU A 5 -6.69 4.66 -16.00
C GLU A 5 -5.17 4.59 -15.83
N SER A 6 -4.65 3.43 -15.44
CA SER A 6 -3.21 3.23 -15.18
C SER A 6 -2.66 1.96 -15.83
N GLY A 7 -3.36 1.38 -16.81
CA GLY A 7 -3.01 0.06 -17.35
C GLY A 7 -1.61 -0.01 -17.97
N ALA A 8 -1.19 1.05 -18.69
CA ALA A 8 0.15 1.13 -19.27
C ALA A 8 1.23 1.31 -18.20
N ASP A 9 1.02 2.24 -17.27
CA ASP A 9 1.95 2.54 -16.17
C ASP A 9 2.12 1.35 -15.22
N ALA A 10 1.03 0.64 -14.93
CA ALA A 10 1.04 -0.58 -14.15
C ALA A 10 1.89 -1.68 -14.80
N ARG A 11 1.81 -1.83 -16.12
CA ARG A 11 2.63 -2.80 -16.87
C ARG A 11 4.11 -2.40 -16.92
N LEU A 12 4.41 -1.11 -17.01
CA LEU A 12 5.79 -0.61 -16.92
C LEU A 12 6.38 -0.94 -15.55
N LEU A 13 5.67 -0.61 -14.47
CA LEU A 13 6.12 -0.90 -13.11
C LEU A 13 6.21 -2.41 -12.85
N GLN A 14 5.24 -3.21 -13.32
CA GLN A 14 5.29 -4.67 -13.25
C GLN A 14 6.58 -5.20 -13.87
N SER A 15 6.89 -4.79 -15.10
CA SER A 15 8.09 -5.23 -15.83
C SER A 15 9.39 -4.89 -15.09
N ALA A 16 9.46 -3.69 -14.50
CA ALA A 16 10.61 -3.26 -13.72
C ALA A 16 10.75 -4.03 -12.40
N LEU A 17 9.65 -4.26 -11.69
CA LEU A 17 9.63 -5.09 -10.49
C LEU A 17 10.09 -6.52 -10.78
N GLU A 18 9.63 -7.11 -11.88
CA GLU A 18 10.10 -8.42 -12.33
C GLU A 18 11.61 -8.41 -12.61
N GLY A 19 12.12 -7.36 -13.27
CA GLY A 19 13.56 -7.17 -13.49
C GLY A 19 14.36 -7.18 -12.17
N VAL A 20 13.92 -6.40 -11.17
CA VAL A 20 14.58 -6.32 -9.86
C VAL A 20 14.51 -7.65 -9.10
N LEU A 21 13.36 -8.32 -9.10
CA LEU A 21 13.15 -9.58 -8.38
C LEU A 21 13.93 -10.75 -9.03
N ASN A 22 13.99 -10.80 -10.35
CA ASN A 22 14.77 -11.79 -11.09
C ASN A 22 16.27 -11.54 -10.97
N GLY A 23 16.71 -10.28 -10.95
CA GLY A 23 18.10 -9.90 -10.71
C GLY A 23 18.65 -10.35 -9.34
N ARG A 24 17.77 -10.44 -8.33
CA ARG A 24 18.10 -11.00 -7.00
C ARG A 24 18.12 -12.54 -6.98
N THR A 25 17.50 -13.20 -7.96
CA THR A 25 17.32 -14.65 -8.02
C THR A 25 18.20 -15.26 -9.11
N ARG A 26 19.53 -15.23 -8.95
CA ARG A 26 20.49 -15.95 -9.82
C ARG A 26 20.53 -17.47 -9.55
N ALA A 27 19.40 -18.08 -9.23
CA ALA A 27 19.31 -19.53 -9.12
C ALA A 27 18.93 -20.11 -10.49
N VAL A 28 19.92 -20.73 -11.14
CA VAL A 28 19.79 -21.46 -12.39
C VAL A 28 18.80 -22.62 -12.19
N GLY A 29 17.69 -22.64 -12.93
CA GLY A 29 16.93 -23.86 -13.21
C GLY A 29 15.50 -23.98 -12.67
N SER A 30 14.93 -22.97 -11.98
CA SER A 30 13.53 -23.04 -11.51
C SER A 30 12.55 -22.38 -12.49
N ALA A 31 11.43 -23.07 -12.73
CA ALA A 31 10.41 -22.70 -13.70
C ALA A 31 9.85 -21.28 -13.47
N LYS A 32 9.62 -20.61 -14.61
CA LYS A 32 9.13 -19.24 -14.84
C LYS A 32 7.79 -18.94 -14.15
N ARG A 33 7.79 -18.70 -12.83
CA ARG A 33 6.70 -17.95 -12.19
C ARG A 33 7.00 -16.46 -12.39
N ALA A 34 6.09 -15.72 -13.02
CA ALA A 34 6.14 -14.27 -13.03
C ALA A 34 6.14 -13.80 -11.56
N PRO A 35 7.20 -13.13 -11.08
CA PRO A 35 7.33 -12.80 -9.66
C PRO A 35 6.37 -11.68 -9.23
N VAL A 36 5.60 -11.11 -10.17
CA VAL A 36 4.66 -10.01 -9.95
C VAL A 36 3.31 -10.36 -10.63
N PHE A 37 2.24 -10.32 -9.85
CA PHE A 37 0.86 -10.54 -10.31
C PHE A 37 0.14 -9.19 -10.45
N LEU A 38 -0.54 -8.96 -11.58
CA LEU A 38 -1.30 -7.74 -11.84
C LEU A 38 -2.81 -8.03 -11.91
N ASP A 39 -3.58 -7.56 -10.92
CA ASP A 39 -5.05 -7.74 -10.84
C ASP A 39 -5.77 -7.28 -12.11
N ALA A 40 -5.30 -6.20 -12.72
CA ALA A 40 -5.91 -5.56 -13.87
C ALA A 40 -5.83 -6.43 -15.14
N THR A 41 -5.03 -7.49 -15.16
CA THR A 41 -4.87 -8.34 -16.35
C THR A 41 -4.96 -9.83 -16.04
N ASP A 42 -4.55 -10.22 -14.84
CA ASP A 42 -4.27 -11.63 -14.50
C ASP A 42 -5.39 -12.24 -13.65
N ALA A 43 -6.25 -11.41 -13.04
CA ALA A 43 -7.41 -11.86 -12.28
C ALA A 43 -8.71 -11.83 -13.10
N THR A 44 -9.46 -12.94 -13.06
CA THR A 44 -10.83 -13.05 -13.59
C THR A 44 -11.90 -13.20 -12.52
N ASP A 45 -11.53 -13.62 -11.31
CA ASP A 45 -12.46 -13.82 -10.19
C ASP A 45 -11.80 -13.55 -8.82
N LEU A 46 -12.61 -13.67 -7.76
CA LEU A 46 -12.21 -13.42 -6.37
C LEU A 46 -11.28 -14.48 -5.82
N ASP A 47 -11.45 -15.73 -6.23
CA ASP A 47 -10.67 -16.85 -5.71
C ASP A 47 -9.23 -16.73 -6.22
N MET A 48 -9.03 -16.32 -7.47
CA MET A 48 -7.71 -15.99 -8.03
C MET A 48 -7.01 -14.85 -7.30
N ILE A 49 -7.73 -13.77 -6.97
CA ILE A 49 -7.17 -12.62 -6.25
C ILE A 49 -6.71 -13.05 -4.86
N VAL A 50 -7.58 -13.74 -4.11
CA VAL A 50 -7.25 -14.22 -2.77
C VAL A 50 -6.08 -15.21 -2.81
N ALA A 51 -6.10 -16.17 -3.73
CA ALA A 51 -5.01 -17.12 -3.90
C ALA A 51 -3.68 -16.44 -4.24
N SER A 52 -3.72 -15.40 -5.08
CA SER A 52 -2.52 -14.64 -5.46
C SER A 52 -1.97 -13.84 -4.28
N LEU A 53 -2.83 -13.22 -3.46
CA LEU A 53 -2.41 -12.55 -2.23
C LEU A 53 -1.77 -13.53 -1.25
N HIS A 54 -2.36 -14.71 -1.04
CA HIS A 54 -1.79 -15.77 -0.20
C HIS A 54 -0.41 -16.25 -0.66
N ALA A 55 -0.16 -16.24 -1.98
CA ALA A 55 1.13 -16.59 -2.56
C ALA A 55 2.12 -15.40 -2.63
N SER A 56 1.66 -14.19 -2.29
CA SER A 56 2.44 -12.95 -2.42
C SER A 56 3.19 -12.61 -1.14
N ARG A 57 4.25 -11.80 -1.28
CA ARG A 57 5.05 -11.26 -0.18
C ARG A 57 4.69 -9.82 0.19
N GLY A 58 3.78 -9.20 -0.55
CA GLY A 58 3.37 -7.82 -0.37
C GLY A 58 2.38 -7.42 -1.45
N LEU A 59 1.69 -6.31 -1.22
CA LEU A 59 0.77 -5.67 -2.16
C LEU A 59 1.34 -4.31 -2.57
N VAL A 60 1.45 -4.07 -3.87
CA VAL A 60 1.73 -2.74 -4.42
C VAL A 60 0.41 -2.12 -4.84
N LEU A 61 0.02 -1.02 -4.19
CA LEU A 61 -1.25 -0.34 -4.47
C LEU A 61 -1.00 0.90 -5.33
N LEU A 62 -1.42 0.87 -6.60
CA LEU A 62 -1.30 2.01 -7.50
C LEU A 62 -2.39 3.04 -7.21
N LEU A 63 -1.98 4.20 -6.68
CA LEU A 63 -2.87 5.26 -6.25
C LEU A 63 -3.22 6.18 -7.42
N THR A 64 -4.43 5.99 -7.96
CA THR A 64 -5.08 6.86 -8.96
C THR A 64 -6.39 7.42 -8.40
N ARG A 65 -6.92 8.49 -8.99
CA ARG A 65 -8.13 9.18 -8.53
C ARG A 65 -9.26 8.26 -8.05
N HIS A 66 -9.55 7.19 -8.80
CA HIS A 66 -10.71 6.32 -8.55
C HIS A 66 -10.35 4.93 -8.00
N VAL A 67 -9.10 4.69 -7.58
CA VAL A 67 -8.68 3.34 -7.14
C VAL A 67 -9.52 2.83 -5.95
N LEU A 68 -9.87 3.70 -5.00
CA LEU A 68 -10.64 3.34 -3.81
C LEU A 68 -12.16 3.24 -4.06
N GLU A 69 -12.62 3.59 -5.27
CA GLU A 69 -14.00 3.39 -5.68
C GLU A 69 -14.22 1.98 -6.27
N ARG A 70 -13.13 1.24 -6.55
CA ARG A 70 -13.19 -0.11 -7.12
C ARG A 70 -13.38 -1.15 -6.01
N PRO A 71 -14.50 -1.92 -6.01
CA PRO A 71 -14.73 -2.95 -4.99
C PRO A 71 -13.60 -3.97 -4.87
N TRP A 72 -12.98 -4.34 -5.99
CA TRP A 72 -11.86 -5.26 -6.04
C TRP A 72 -10.61 -4.74 -5.32
N CYS A 73 -10.20 -3.50 -5.60
CA CYS A 73 -9.03 -2.90 -4.95
C CYS A 73 -9.27 -2.75 -3.44
N LEU A 74 -10.49 -2.39 -3.02
CA LEU A 74 -10.84 -2.37 -1.59
C LEU A 74 -10.69 -3.75 -0.94
N ILE A 75 -11.13 -4.81 -1.61
CA ILE A 75 -11.00 -6.19 -1.10
C ILE A 75 -9.54 -6.61 -1.04
N GLU A 76 -8.74 -6.31 -2.06
CA GLU A 76 -7.31 -6.64 -2.08
C GLU A 76 -6.55 -5.98 -0.94
N VAL A 77 -6.80 -4.69 -0.71
CA VAL A 77 -6.20 -3.96 0.42
C VAL A 77 -6.66 -4.56 1.74
N TYR A 78 -7.96 -4.84 1.90
CA TYR A 78 -8.48 -5.46 3.12
C TYR A 78 -7.88 -6.84 3.40
N GLU A 79 -7.79 -7.70 2.39
CA GLU A 79 -7.20 -9.03 2.52
C GLU A 79 -5.70 -8.96 2.77
N ALA A 80 -4.98 -8.05 2.13
CA ALA A 80 -3.56 -7.80 2.44
C ALA A 80 -3.36 -7.40 3.91
N ILE A 81 -4.21 -6.51 4.44
CA ILE A 81 -4.21 -6.15 5.86
C ILE A 81 -4.47 -7.38 6.74
N ARG A 82 -5.49 -8.18 6.39
CA ARG A 82 -5.87 -9.39 7.15
C ARG A 82 -4.76 -10.45 7.17
N LEU A 83 -4.01 -10.56 6.08
CA LEU A 83 -2.87 -11.46 5.93
C LEU A 83 -1.57 -10.91 6.52
N GLY A 84 -1.56 -9.65 6.98
CA GLY A 84 -0.35 -8.98 7.46
C GLY A 84 0.67 -8.76 6.35
N LEU A 85 0.23 -8.67 5.09
CA LEU A 85 1.12 -8.39 3.98
C LEU A 85 1.56 -6.92 4.00
N PRO A 86 2.83 -6.63 3.73
CA PRO A 86 3.29 -5.28 3.43
C PRO A 86 2.43 -4.64 2.35
N ILE A 87 2.03 -3.38 2.56
CA ILE A 87 1.34 -2.58 1.56
C ILE A 87 2.26 -1.43 1.19
N VAL A 88 2.59 -1.33 -0.09
CA VAL A 88 3.42 -0.26 -0.64
C VAL A 88 2.56 0.56 -1.61
N PRO A 89 2.01 1.70 -1.16
CA PRO A 89 1.28 2.59 -2.04
C PRO A 89 2.23 3.32 -2.99
N VAL A 90 1.84 3.43 -4.25
CA VAL A 90 2.59 4.14 -5.29
C VAL A 90 1.64 5.11 -5.98
N VAL A 91 1.83 6.42 -5.76
CA VAL A 91 1.10 7.46 -6.48
C VAL A 91 1.66 7.59 -7.87
N ILE A 92 0.78 7.43 -8.87
CA ILE A 92 1.11 7.74 -10.24
C ILE A 92 0.88 9.24 -10.45
N VAL A 93 1.97 9.97 -10.68
CA VAL A 93 1.96 11.41 -10.90
C VAL A 93 1.10 11.72 -12.13
N GLY A 94 0.26 12.74 -12.02
CA GLY A 94 -0.68 13.14 -13.08
C GLY A 94 -2.02 12.38 -13.08
N LEU A 95 -2.17 11.28 -12.33
CA LEU A 95 -3.45 10.52 -12.27
C LEU A 95 -4.38 10.95 -11.12
N GLY A 96 -4.08 12.08 -10.47
CA GLY A 96 -5.03 12.83 -9.65
C GLY A 96 -5.47 12.16 -8.35
N TYR A 97 -4.64 11.30 -7.75
CA TYR A 97 -4.89 10.82 -6.39
C TYR A 97 -4.73 11.95 -5.38
N ASP A 98 -5.70 12.10 -4.49
CA ASP A 98 -5.69 13.10 -3.41
C ASP A 98 -5.80 12.38 -2.06
N PHE A 99 -4.78 12.54 -1.22
CA PHE A 99 -4.69 11.87 0.07
C PHE A 99 -5.75 12.33 1.07
N ALA A 100 -6.07 13.63 1.09
CA ALA A 100 -7.06 14.18 2.01
C ALA A 100 -8.48 13.73 1.61
N ALA A 101 -8.78 13.79 0.31
CA ALA A 101 -10.03 13.29 -0.24
C ALA A 101 -10.16 11.78 -0.04
N ALA A 102 -9.08 11.00 -0.19
CA ALA A 102 -9.06 9.57 0.09
C ALA A 102 -9.33 9.26 1.57
N ALA A 103 -8.69 9.98 2.50
CA ALA A 103 -8.94 9.80 3.93
C ALA A 103 -10.38 10.15 4.31
N ALA A 104 -10.92 11.27 3.79
CA ALA A 104 -12.32 11.65 3.98
C ALA A 104 -13.27 10.59 3.40
N TYR A 105 -12.99 10.11 2.18
CA TYR A 105 -13.77 9.07 1.52
C TYR A 105 -13.81 7.77 2.33
N LEU A 106 -12.66 7.35 2.89
CA LEU A 106 -12.58 6.15 3.71
C LEU A 106 -13.27 6.31 5.07
N SER A 107 -13.35 7.52 5.62
CA SER A 107 -14.00 7.77 6.90
C SER A 107 -15.50 7.44 6.90
N ASP A 108 -16.18 7.55 5.75
CA ASP A 108 -17.55 7.08 5.51
C ASP A 108 -17.69 6.35 4.17
N LEU A 109 -16.85 5.33 3.97
CA LEU A 109 -16.79 4.54 2.73
C LEU A 109 -18.17 4.03 2.29
N LYS A 110 -19.00 3.58 3.22
CA LYS A 110 -20.33 3.05 2.88
C LYS A 110 -21.23 4.12 2.28
N ALA A 111 -21.31 5.31 2.87
CA ALA A 111 -22.17 6.38 2.36
C ALA A 111 -21.60 6.95 1.05
N GLU A 112 -20.30 7.19 1.00
CA GLU A 112 -19.61 7.74 -0.17
C GLU A 112 -19.71 6.81 -1.38
N LEU A 113 -19.45 5.50 -1.20
CA LEU A 113 -19.58 4.53 -2.29
C LEU A 113 -21.04 4.38 -2.73
N ALA A 114 -22.02 4.42 -1.81
CA ALA A 114 -23.44 4.40 -2.17
C ALA A 114 -23.82 5.60 -3.04
N ALA A 115 -23.35 6.79 -2.67
CA ALA A 115 -23.65 8.05 -3.35
C ALA A 115 -23.05 8.08 -4.76
N ARG A 116 -21.83 7.56 -4.93
CA ARG A 116 -21.16 7.49 -6.25
C ARG A 116 -21.68 6.33 -7.10
N SER A 117 -21.92 5.18 -6.49
CA SER A 117 -22.34 3.96 -7.18
C SER A 117 -22.97 2.93 -6.24
N ALA A 118 -24.30 2.91 -6.15
CA ALA A 118 -25.04 1.88 -5.43
C ALA A 118 -24.70 0.46 -5.91
N THR A 119 -24.45 0.28 -7.21
CA THR A 119 -24.06 -1.02 -7.78
C THR A 119 -22.68 -1.48 -7.33
N ALA A 120 -21.70 -0.57 -7.20
CA ALA A 120 -20.39 -0.89 -6.66
C ALA A 120 -20.47 -1.29 -5.18
N LEU A 121 -21.32 -0.63 -4.39
CA LEU A 121 -21.54 -1.00 -2.99
C LEU A 121 -22.18 -2.38 -2.85
N GLU A 122 -23.19 -2.71 -3.66
CA GLU A 122 -23.79 -4.05 -3.68
C GLU A 122 -22.80 -5.13 -4.13
N GLU A 123 -21.97 -4.82 -5.12
CA GLU A 123 -20.88 -5.70 -5.54
C GLU A 123 -19.88 -5.95 -4.41
N LEU A 124 -19.46 -4.90 -3.71
CA LEU A 124 -18.56 -5.00 -2.55
C LEU A 124 -19.18 -5.90 -1.47
N ARG A 125 -20.44 -5.68 -1.10
CA ARG A 125 -21.15 -6.49 -0.09
C ARG A 125 -21.20 -7.97 -0.47
N ARG A 126 -21.62 -8.26 -1.71
CA ARG A 126 -21.70 -9.64 -2.23
C ARG A 126 -20.35 -10.34 -2.17
N ARG A 127 -19.26 -9.65 -2.50
CA ARG A 127 -17.91 -10.24 -2.47
C ARG A 127 -17.39 -10.45 -1.06
N LEU A 128 -17.61 -9.49 -0.15
CA LEU A 128 -17.20 -9.63 1.24
C LEU A 128 -17.87 -10.83 1.94
N GLN A 129 -19.09 -11.18 1.55
CA GLN A 129 -19.77 -12.39 2.02
C GLN A 129 -19.12 -13.69 1.55
N ARG A 130 -18.40 -13.66 0.42
CA ARG A 130 -17.70 -14.82 -0.15
C ARG A 130 -16.29 -15.01 0.41
N LEU A 131 -15.75 -14.04 1.14
CA LEU A 131 -14.46 -14.19 1.80
C LEU A 131 -14.53 -15.24 2.91
N ASN A 132 -13.37 -15.78 3.29
CA ASN A 132 -13.25 -16.72 4.40
C ASN A 132 -12.23 -16.22 5.44
N PRO A 133 -12.68 -15.72 6.61
CA PRO A 133 -14.07 -15.60 7.04
C PRO A 133 -14.82 -14.47 6.32
N PRO A 134 -16.17 -14.54 6.21
CA PRO A 134 -16.97 -13.45 5.66
C PRO A 134 -16.76 -12.13 6.40
N ALA A 135 -16.85 -11.02 5.67
CA ALA A 135 -16.63 -9.68 6.20
C ALA A 135 -17.80 -8.73 5.90
N THR A 136 -17.81 -7.59 6.58
CA THR A 136 -18.77 -6.50 6.36
C THR A 136 -18.05 -5.26 5.85
N VAL A 137 -18.79 -4.36 5.19
CA VAL A 137 -18.22 -3.07 4.72
C VAL A 137 -17.63 -2.28 5.89
N SER A 138 -18.27 -2.29 7.06
CA SER A 138 -17.76 -1.59 8.25
C SER A 138 -16.44 -2.16 8.75
N LYS A 139 -16.26 -3.49 8.74
CA LYS A 139 -15.00 -4.12 9.14
C LYS A 139 -13.89 -3.80 8.14
N LEU A 140 -14.20 -3.83 6.85
CA LEU A 140 -13.28 -3.42 5.79
C LEU A 140 -12.89 -1.95 5.94
N GLN A 141 -13.88 -1.06 6.10
CA GLN A 141 -13.66 0.37 6.26
C GLN A 141 -12.76 0.68 7.45
N ALA A 142 -13.05 0.07 8.62
CA ALA A 142 -12.25 0.26 9.82
C ALA A 142 -10.80 -0.17 9.62
N ALA A 143 -10.57 -1.31 8.96
CA ALA A 143 -9.23 -1.81 8.67
C ALA A 143 -8.46 -0.92 7.68
N ILE A 144 -9.08 -0.54 6.56
CA ILE A 144 -8.41 0.27 5.55
C ILE A 144 -8.15 1.70 6.08
N SER A 145 -9.11 2.29 6.81
CA SER A 145 -8.97 3.65 7.35
C SER A 145 -7.90 3.76 8.42
N SER A 146 -7.61 2.69 9.17
CA SER A 146 -6.53 2.69 10.15
C SER A 146 -5.15 2.49 9.53
N VAL A 147 -5.07 1.92 8.32
CA VAL A 147 -3.81 1.56 7.67
C VAL A 147 -3.45 2.54 6.56
N LEU A 148 -4.29 2.66 5.53
CA LEU A 148 -3.88 3.26 4.26
C LEU A 148 -3.51 4.76 4.37
N PRO A 149 -4.27 5.62 5.08
CA PRO A 149 -3.89 7.04 5.24
C PRO A 149 -2.56 7.26 5.97
N ASN A 150 -2.08 6.23 6.67
CA ASN A 150 -0.91 6.28 7.52
C ASN A 150 0.35 5.72 6.83
N ILE A 151 0.26 5.26 5.58
CA ILE A 151 1.40 4.75 4.81
C ILE A 151 1.91 5.82 3.84
N ILE A 152 3.22 6.08 3.87
CA ILE A 152 3.87 6.99 2.93
C ILE A 152 3.97 6.33 1.55
N ALA A 153 3.35 6.97 0.57
CA ALA A 153 3.42 6.52 -0.81
C ALA A 153 4.77 6.81 -1.48
N ILE A 154 5.10 6.01 -2.49
CA ILE A 154 6.17 6.32 -3.45
C ILE A 154 5.56 7.14 -4.59
N HIS A 155 6.27 8.15 -5.08
CA HIS A 155 5.85 8.88 -6.27
C HIS A 155 6.48 8.25 -7.51
N PHE A 156 5.63 7.86 -8.46
CA PHE A 156 6.04 7.33 -9.76
C PHE A 156 5.58 8.29 -10.84
N ASP A 157 6.54 8.91 -11.54
CA ASP A 157 6.26 9.75 -12.70
C ASP A 157 6.65 8.99 -13.99
N PRO A 158 5.68 8.43 -14.73
CA PRO A 158 5.95 7.72 -15.97
C PRO A 158 6.44 8.65 -17.09
N MET A 159 6.23 9.97 -16.98
CA MET A 159 6.59 10.98 -17.98
C MET A 159 7.82 11.81 -17.58
N GLY A 160 8.43 11.50 -16.43
CA GLY A 160 9.57 12.24 -15.90
C GLY A 160 10.73 12.31 -16.89
N SER A 161 11.24 13.51 -17.13
CA SER A 161 12.20 13.88 -18.18
C SER A 161 13.65 13.41 -17.95
N GLY A 162 13.86 12.31 -17.22
CA GLY A 162 15.20 11.76 -16.97
C GLY A 162 15.57 10.68 -18.00
N ASP A 163 16.81 10.71 -18.49
CA ASP A 163 17.34 9.72 -19.42
C ASP A 163 17.06 8.27 -18.97
N GLY A 164 16.31 7.55 -19.81
CA GLY A 164 16.20 6.09 -19.94
C GLY A 164 16.18 5.22 -18.68
N GLY A 165 15.04 4.60 -18.34
CA GLY A 165 14.95 3.36 -17.53
C GLY A 165 15.37 3.42 -16.04
N TYR A 166 16.35 4.25 -15.66
CA TYR A 166 16.94 4.30 -14.33
C TYR A 166 15.96 4.80 -13.27
N HIS A 167 15.06 5.73 -13.61
CA HIS A 167 14.01 6.18 -12.70
C HIS A 167 13.07 5.02 -12.34
N LEU A 168 12.60 4.28 -13.34
CA LEU A 168 11.68 3.17 -13.14
C LEU A 168 12.32 2.03 -12.34
N ASP A 169 13.59 1.70 -12.62
CA ASP A 169 14.34 0.72 -11.84
C ASP A 169 14.54 1.16 -10.38
N ALA A 170 14.79 2.45 -10.14
CA ALA A 170 14.91 2.99 -8.79
C ALA A 170 13.59 2.90 -8.02
N ILE A 171 12.46 3.24 -8.65
CA ILE A 171 11.13 3.06 -8.07
C ILE A 171 10.87 1.58 -7.74
N ALA A 172 11.15 0.67 -8.67
CA ALA A 172 10.98 -0.76 -8.45
C ALA A 172 11.85 -1.27 -7.28
N ARG A 173 13.11 -0.83 -7.18
CA ARG A 173 13.97 -1.19 -6.03
C ARG A 173 13.41 -0.66 -4.71
N GLU A 174 13.00 0.61 -4.67
CA GLU A 174 12.41 1.21 -3.47
C GLU A 174 11.14 0.48 -3.03
N VAL A 175 10.28 0.07 -3.99
CA VAL A 175 9.09 -0.75 -3.70
C VAL A 175 9.49 -2.07 -3.02
N VAL A 176 10.42 -2.83 -3.61
CA VAL A 176 10.81 -4.12 -3.06
C VAL A 176 11.54 -3.96 -1.71
N GLU A 177 12.35 -2.93 -1.55
CA GLU A 177 13.06 -2.63 -0.29
C GLU A 177 12.10 -2.16 0.82
N ARG A 178 11.06 -1.38 0.51
CA ARG A 178 10.00 -1.06 1.49
C ARG A 178 9.23 -2.31 1.89
N ALA A 179 8.84 -3.15 0.93
CA ALA A 179 8.13 -4.38 1.21
C ALA A 179 8.95 -5.30 2.12
N ALA A 180 10.23 -5.55 1.78
CA ALA A 180 11.13 -6.38 2.58
C ALA A 180 11.31 -5.84 4.01
N ARG A 181 11.57 -4.53 4.16
CA ARG A 181 11.69 -3.90 5.49
C ARG A 181 10.43 -4.09 6.33
N GLN A 182 9.25 -3.89 5.75
CA GLN A 182 7.98 -4.10 6.46
C GLN A 182 7.80 -5.56 6.88
N GLN A 183 8.21 -6.54 6.06
CA GLN A 183 8.19 -7.96 6.45
C GLN A 183 9.13 -8.25 7.61
N ASP A 184 10.36 -7.74 7.57
CA ASP A 184 11.37 -7.96 8.61
C ASP A 184 10.89 -7.37 9.95
N PHE A 185 10.30 -6.18 9.93
CA PHE A 185 9.70 -5.57 11.12
C PHE A 185 8.52 -6.39 11.66
N ALA A 186 7.64 -6.89 10.78
CA ALA A 186 6.51 -7.72 11.20
C ALA A 186 6.98 -9.05 11.80
N ALA A 187 7.99 -9.68 11.21
CA ALA A 187 8.58 -10.92 11.72
C ALA A 187 9.23 -10.71 13.09
N ALA A 188 10.04 -9.66 13.25
CA ALA A 188 10.67 -9.32 14.53
C ALA A 188 9.64 -8.98 15.63
N ALA A 189 8.55 -8.30 15.27
CA ALA A 189 7.46 -8.02 16.20
C ALA A 189 6.73 -9.30 16.65
N GLN A 190 6.56 -10.26 15.74
CA GLN A 190 5.94 -11.54 16.03
C GLN A 190 6.83 -12.41 16.93
N GLU A 191 8.13 -12.46 16.66
CA GLU A 191 9.11 -13.18 17.49
C GLU A 191 9.15 -12.64 18.92
N ALA A 192 9.20 -11.31 19.07
CA ALA A 192 9.15 -10.67 20.38
C ALA A 192 7.87 -10.99 21.18
N LEU A 193 6.73 -11.21 20.50
CA LEU A 193 5.47 -11.60 21.16
C LEU A 193 5.54 -13.04 21.70
N VAL A 194 6.09 -13.96 20.92
CA VAL A 194 6.26 -15.37 21.31
C VAL A 194 7.19 -15.48 22.52
N ASP A 195 8.26 -14.70 22.56
CA ASP A 195 9.17 -14.67 23.72
C ASP A 195 8.48 -14.16 25.00
N VAL A 196 7.60 -13.16 24.87
CA VAL A 196 6.79 -12.67 26.00
C VAL A 196 5.81 -13.74 26.48
N GLU A 197 5.12 -14.42 25.57
CA GLU A 197 4.19 -15.52 25.91
C GLU A 197 4.93 -16.70 26.56
N ALA A 198 6.09 -17.08 26.04
CA ALA A 198 6.95 -18.12 26.61
C ALA A 198 7.42 -17.74 28.02
N THR A 199 7.86 -16.50 28.22
CA THR A 199 8.29 -15.98 29.53
C THR A 199 7.15 -15.99 30.56
N VAL A 200 5.92 -15.67 30.14
CA VAL A 200 4.73 -15.71 31.00
C VAL A 200 4.37 -17.16 31.38
N SER A 201 4.61 -18.13 30.49
CA SER A 201 4.31 -19.54 30.73
C SER A 201 5.27 -20.21 31.74
N ILE A 202 6.52 -19.77 31.84
CA ILE A 202 7.57 -20.40 32.68
C ILE A 202 7.43 -20.06 34.18
N ASN A 203 6.62 -19.06 34.56
CA ASN A 203 6.58 -18.55 35.94
C ASN A 203 5.25 -18.86 36.67
N PRO A 204 5.01 -20.08 37.18
CA PRO A 204 3.70 -20.56 37.67
C PRO A 204 3.21 -19.89 38.96
N HIS A 205 4.05 -19.09 39.63
CA HIS A 205 3.69 -18.39 40.86
C HIS A 205 3.11 -16.98 40.67
N GLN A 206 3.00 -16.49 39.43
CA GLN A 206 2.37 -15.20 39.17
C GLN A 206 0.83 -15.30 39.13
N PRO A 207 0.10 -14.37 39.76
CA PRO A 207 -1.36 -14.35 39.74
C PRO A 207 -1.88 -14.13 38.30
N ALA A 208 -2.97 -14.83 37.95
CA ALA A 208 -3.54 -14.83 36.61
C ALA A 208 -3.90 -13.43 36.06
N SER A 209 -4.22 -12.48 36.94
CA SER A 209 -4.49 -11.09 36.60
C SER A 209 -3.26 -10.34 36.06
N GLU A 210 -2.08 -10.55 36.64
CA GLU A 210 -0.82 -9.95 36.16
C GLU A 210 -0.36 -10.57 34.84
N ARG A 211 -0.62 -11.87 34.66
CA ARG A 211 -0.35 -12.57 33.39
C ARG A 211 -1.24 -12.03 32.26
N ALA A 212 -2.54 -11.88 32.52
CA ALA A 212 -3.49 -11.33 31.55
C ALA A 212 -3.19 -9.85 31.22
N ASP A 213 -2.77 -9.05 32.20
CA ASP A 213 -2.37 -7.65 32.00
C ASP A 213 -1.07 -7.53 31.18
N ARG A 214 -0.06 -8.37 31.44
CA ARG A 214 1.16 -8.40 30.61
C ARG A 214 0.89 -8.81 29.17
N ILE A 215 0.06 -9.83 28.94
CA ILE A 215 -0.34 -10.26 27.59
C ILE A 215 -1.13 -9.14 26.90
N SER A 216 -2.05 -8.49 27.62
CA SER A 216 -2.84 -7.37 27.09
C SER A 216 -1.94 -6.18 26.72
N ARG A 217 -0.97 -5.81 27.57
CA ARG A 217 0.00 -4.75 27.26
C ARG A 217 0.94 -5.09 26.12
N ALA A 218 1.33 -6.36 25.97
CA ALA A 218 2.13 -6.82 24.82
C ALA A 218 1.33 -6.73 23.52
N ARG A 219 0.05 -7.11 23.55
CA ARG A 219 -0.89 -7.04 22.42
C ARG A 219 -1.27 -5.59 22.05
N ASP A 220 -1.43 -4.72 23.04
CA ASP A 220 -1.59 -3.27 22.84
C ASP A 220 -0.28 -2.65 22.31
N GLY A 221 0.87 -3.17 22.75
CA GLY A 221 2.18 -2.85 22.20
C GLY A 221 2.29 -3.18 20.71
N PHE A 222 1.74 -4.32 20.28
CA PHE A 222 1.66 -4.74 18.88
C PHE A 222 0.76 -3.82 18.05
N SER A 223 -0.42 -3.47 18.58
CA SER A 223 -1.32 -2.48 17.95
C SER A 223 -0.63 -1.12 17.82
N ARG A 224 0.15 -0.71 18.83
CA ARG A 224 0.96 0.52 18.82
C ARG A 224 2.21 0.40 17.94
N ALA A 225 2.77 -0.79 17.73
CA ALA A 225 3.87 -1.04 16.82
C ALA A 225 3.39 -0.94 15.37
N GLY A 226 2.20 -1.46 15.05
CA GLY A 226 1.47 -1.15 13.81
C GLY A 226 1.33 0.36 13.58
N ASP A 227 0.94 1.09 14.64
CA ASP A 227 0.85 2.55 14.64
C ASP A 227 2.22 3.26 14.50
N ARG A 228 3.32 2.62 14.93
CA ARG A 228 4.69 3.13 14.77
C ARG A 228 5.29 2.81 13.40
N ILE A 229 4.86 1.73 12.74
CA ILE A 229 5.23 1.40 11.35
C ILE A 229 4.79 2.55 10.42
N SER A 230 3.62 3.12 10.69
CA SER A 230 3.13 4.32 10.03
C SER A 230 3.99 5.57 10.31
N ARG A 231 4.43 5.76 11.56
CA ARG A 231 5.17 6.97 12.00
C ARG A 231 6.68 6.92 11.79
N PHE A 232 7.30 5.74 11.63
CA PHE A 232 8.74 5.64 11.38
C PHE A 232 9.11 6.12 9.97
N GLY A 233 8.17 6.05 9.03
CA GLY A 233 8.27 6.68 7.71
C GLY A 233 8.51 8.20 7.78
N ASP A 234 7.97 8.90 8.79
CA ASP A 234 8.08 10.37 8.92
C ASP A 234 9.50 10.85 9.26
N ARG A 235 10.34 10.04 9.93
CA ARG A 235 11.63 10.52 10.46
C ARG A 235 12.78 10.51 9.46
N ILE A 236 12.67 9.77 8.37
CA ILE A 236 13.79 9.58 7.42
C ILE A 236 13.64 10.46 6.16
N SER A 237 12.45 11.06 5.94
CA SER A 237 12.17 11.87 4.75
C SER A 237 12.15 13.38 4.98
N ARG A 238 12.69 13.90 6.11
CA ARG A 238 12.92 15.35 6.22
C ARG A 238 14.02 15.74 5.24
N PRO A 239 13.75 16.52 4.18
CA PRO A 239 14.84 17.24 3.53
C PRO A 239 15.44 18.18 4.57
N ALA A 240 16.78 18.28 4.59
CA ALA A 240 17.46 19.33 5.32
C ALA A 240 16.93 20.68 4.81
N SER A 241 16.01 21.29 5.55
CA SER A 241 15.57 22.66 5.33
C SER A 241 16.75 23.58 5.58
N GLY A 242 17.36 24.08 4.50
CA GLY A 242 18.50 24.97 4.55
C GLY A 242 18.78 25.62 3.20
N SER A 243 17.99 26.64 2.85
CA SER A 243 18.44 27.94 2.31
C SER A 243 17.30 28.61 1.56
N GLU A 244 16.64 29.53 2.26
CA GLU A 244 16.04 30.70 1.64
C GLU A 244 17.16 31.54 1.03
N ARG A 245 17.02 31.95 -0.23
CA ARG A 245 17.51 33.26 -0.69
C ARG A 245 16.74 33.70 -1.93
N GLU A 246 15.91 34.70 -1.64
CA GLU A 246 15.37 35.72 -2.53
C GLU A 246 16.19 35.99 -3.80
N SER A 247 15.49 36.07 -4.93
CA SER A 247 15.65 37.21 -5.83
C SER A 247 14.40 37.35 -6.69
N ASP A 248 13.53 38.25 -6.28
CA ASP A 248 12.66 39.00 -7.19
C ASP A 248 13.51 39.67 -8.26
N THR A 249 13.06 39.62 -9.50
CA THR A 249 13.20 40.76 -10.42
C THR A 249 12.10 40.69 -11.47
N GLU A 250 11.22 41.66 -11.34
CA GLU A 250 10.09 41.98 -12.18
C GLU A 250 10.46 42.29 -13.64
N SER A 251 9.48 42.02 -14.50
CA SER A 251 9.03 42.86 -15.62
C SER A 251 9.99 43.19 -16.76
N ARG A 252 9.71 42.62 -17.95
CA ARG A 252 9.45 43.46 -19.13
C ARG A 252 8.65 42.78 -20.22
N THR A 253 7.51 43.39 -20.49
CA THR A 253 6.69 43.34 -21.70
C THR A 253 7.49 43.61 -22.97
N THR A 254 7.15 42.93 -24.07
CA THR A 254 6.80 43.55 -25.36
C THR A 254 6.25 42.52 -26.35
N THR A 255 4.96 42.68 -26.65
CA THR A 255 4.27 42.23 -27.86
C THR A 255 4.87 42.95 -29.08
N THR A 256 5.18 42.26 -30.17
CA THR A 256 5.13 42.88 -31.51
C THR A 256 4.82 41.85 -32.60
N THR A 257 3.60 41.96 -33.09
CA THR A 257 3.08 41.45 -34.37
C THR A 257 3.84 42.08 -35.53
N THR A 258 4.24 41.33 -36.56
CA THR A 258 4.30 41.86 -37.95
C THR A 258 4.23 40.72 -38.95
N THR A 259 3.13 40.75 -39.71
CA THR A 259 2.86 40.06 -40.96
C THR A 259 3.62 40.75 -42.10
N THR A 260 4.31 40.01 -42.96
CA THR A 260 4.17 40.09 -44.43
C THR A 260 4.76 38.84 -45.07
#